data_AF-A0A392M963-F1
#
_entry.id   AF-A0A392M963-F1
#
_cell.length_a   1.000
_cell.length_b   1.000
_cell.length_c   1.000
_cell.angle_alpha   90.00
_cell.angle_beta   90.00
_cell.angle_gamma   90.00
#
_symmetry.space_group_name_H-M   'P 1'
#
loop_
_entity.id
_entity.type
_entity.pdbx_description
1 polymer ?
#
loop_
_entity_poly.entity_id
_entity_poly.type
_entity_poly.pdbx_seq_one_letter_code
_entity_poly.pdbx_strand_id
1 'polypeptide(L)'
;SDDESTPIVILIPGLTSDSSSPELRVQGSNPGEAKRGWKVVVSNHRGFGGVPITSDCFYNSGWTEDTRTVVNYLHKENPRAPLFIVGTSIGANILVKYLGEDGENTPVAGAVAVCSPWDLLVSK
;
A
#
# COMPACT_ATOMS: atom_id res chain seq x y z
N SER A 1 10.40 -1.72 23.52
CA SER A 1 10.72 -3.07 23.01
C SER A 1 9.75 -3.33 21.88
N ASP A 2 10.20 -3.18 20.64
CA ASP A 2 9.35 -3.45 19.48
C ASP A 2 9.09 -4.96 19.43
N ASP A 3 7.85 -5.36 19.67
CA ASP A 3 7.43 -6.75 19.52
C ASP A 3 7.51 -7.12 18.04
N GLU A 4 8.38 -8.07 17.69
CA GLU A 4 8.62 -8.53 16.32
C GLU A 4 7.37 -9.16 15.67
N SER A 5 6.32 -9.43 16.43
CA SER A 5 5.02 -9.91 15.94
C SER A 5 3.98 -8.81 15.72
N THR A 6 4.34 -7.55 16.00
CA THR A 6 3.42 -6.40 15.82
C THR A 6 2.99 -6.30 14.35
N PRO A 7 1.67 -6.34 14.06
CA PRO A 7 1.18 -6.22 12.68
C PRO A 7 1.60 -4.93 12.00
N ILE A 8 1.80 -5.02 10.69
CA ILE A 8 2.17 -3.88 9.84
C ILE A 8 1.06 -3.67 8.81
N VAL A 9 0.57 -2.44 8.70
CA VAL A 9 -0.40 -2.03 7.69
C VAL A 9 0.31 -1.15 6.66
N ILE A 10 0.23 -1.56 5.40
CA ILE A 10 0.77 -0.83 4.26
C ILE A 10 -0.39 -0.09 3.59
N LEU A 11 -0.30 1.23 3.48
CA LEU A 11 -1.27 2.06 2.77
C LEU A 11 -0.72 2.42 1.39
N ILE A 12 -1.46 2.06 0.33
CA ILE A 12 -1.20 2.50 -1.04
C ILE A 12 -2.11 3.71 -1.34
N PRO A 13 -1.53 4.91 -1.51
CA PRO A 13 -2.29 6.14 -1.76
C PRO A 13 -3.09 6.11 -3.07
N GLY A 14 -4.12 6.97 -3.10
CA GLY A 14 -4.81 7.36 -4.34
C GLY A 14 -3.98 8.26 -5.25
N LEU A 15 -4.57 8.70 -6.37
CA LEU A 15 -3.91 9.63 -7.31
C LEU A 15 -3.58 10.96 -6.58
N THR A 16 -2.37 11.49 -6.80
CA THR A 16 -1.85 12.73 -6.18
C THR A 16 -1.76 12.77 -4.65
N SER A 17 -2.01 11.63 -3.99
CA SER A 17 -1.96 11.52 -2.54
C SER A 17 -0.59 11.01 -2.10
N ASP A 18 -0.11 11.51 -0.97
CA ASP A 18 1.12 11.08 -0.32
C ASP A 18 0.92 10.92 1.19
N SER A 19 1.97 10.53 1.90
CA SER A 19 1.99 10.36 3.36
C SER A 19 1.59 11.61 4.17
N SER A 20 1.53 12.78 3.54
CA SER A 20 1.04 14.03 4.15
C SER A 20 -0.45 14.29 3.88
N SER A 21 -1.10 13.49 3.05
CA SER A 21 -2.52 13.67 2.76
C SER A 21 -3.38 13.42 4.02
N PRO A 22 -4.37 14.28 4.30
CA PRO A 22 -5.28 14.11 5.44
C PRO A 22 -5.98 12.75 5.43
N GLU A 23 -6.31 12.22 4.26
CA GLU A 23 -6.98 10.93 4.07
C GLU A 23 -6.13 9.77 4.60
N LEU A 24 -4.84 9.74 4.24
CA LEU A 24 -3.91 8.71 4.73
C LEU A 24 -3.55 8.90 6.19
N ARG A 25 -3.50 10.13 6.68
CA ARG A 25 -3.35 10.38 8.11
C ARG A 25 -4.55 9.87 8.89
N VAL A 26 -5.77 10.05 8.38
CA VAL A 26 -6.98 9.53 9.05
C VAL A 26 -7.05 8.01 8.98
N GLN A 27 -6.66 7.40 7.85
CA GLN A 27 -6.56 5.93 7.74
C GLN A 27 -5.48 5.37 8.67
N GLY A 28 -4.27 5.93 8.67
CA GLY A 28 -3.17 5.47 9.53
C GLY A 28 -3.31 5.87 11.01
N SER A 29 -4.08 6.92 11.32
CA SER A 29 -4.42 7.31 12.70
C SER A 29 -5.77 6.76 13.14
N ASN A 30 -6.36 5.83 12.37
CA ASN A 30 -7.65 5.27 12.72
C ASN A 30 -7.53 4.66 14.13
N PRO A 31 -8.34 5.13 15.10
CA PRO A 31 -8.14 4.79 16.51
C PRO A 31 -8.17 3.29 16.79
N GLY A 32 -8.71 2.45 15.90
CA GLY A 32 -8.62 1.00 16.03
C GLY A 32 -7.18 0.46 15.90
N GLU A 33 -6.41 0.92 14.91
CA GLU A 33 -5.04 0.47 14.63
C GLU A 33 -4.04 1.15 15.56
N ALA A 34 -4.20 2.47 15.74
CA ALA A 34 -3.37 3.25 16.65
C ALA A 34 -3.53 2.80 18.12
N LYS A 35 -4.75 2.41 18.58
CA LYS A 35 -4.95 1.85 19.93
C LYS A 35 -4.43 0.42 20.07
N ARG A 36 -4.24 -0.32 18.98
CA ARG A 36 -3.68 -1.68 18.98
C ARG A 36 -2.17 -1.70 18.84
N GLY A 37 -1.53 -0.54 18.66
CA GLY A 37 -0.08 -0.42 18.53
C GLY A 37 0.47 -0.95 17.20
N TRP A 38 -0.36 -1.03 16.15
CA TRP A 38 0.07 -1.53 14.85
C TRP A 38 1.01 -0.54 14.16
N LYS A 39 1.98 -1.05 13.40
CA LYS A 39 2.92 -0.23 12.61
C LYS A 39 2.25 0.16 11.30
N VAL A 40 2.28 1.44 10.93
CA VAL A 40 1.69 1.91 9.67
C VAL A 40 2.80 2.38 8.74
N VAL A 41 2.78 1.89 7.50
CA VAL A 41 3.70 2.28 6.42
C VAL A 41 2.88 2.85 5.27
N VAL A 42 3.27 4.02 4.75
CA VAL A 42 2.67 4.58 3.53
C VAL A 42 3.63 4.40 2.36
N SER A 43 3.19 3.71 1.32
CA SER A 43 3.97 3.51 0.10
C SER A 43 3.72 4.65 -0.89
N ASN A 44 4.50 5.73 -0.78
CA ASN A 44 4.37 6.87 -1.70
C ASN A 44 4.67 6.47 -3.15
N HIS A 45 3.85 6.95 -4.08
CA HIS A 45 4.10 6.79 -5.50
C HIS A 45 5.33 7.59 -5.94
N ARG A 46 6.01 7.13 -6.99
CA ARG A 46 7.17 7.83 -7.59
C ARG A 46 6.78 9.27 -7.96
N GLY A 47 7.60 10.25 -7.55
CA GLY A 47 7.35 11.67 -7.79
C GLY A 47 6.46 12.37 -6.75
N PHE A 48 5.96 11.65 -5.73
CA PHE A 48 5.13 12.18 -4.65
C PHE A 48 5.81 12.03 -3.29
N GLY A 49 5.40 12.81 -2.28
CA GLY A 49 5.98 12.75 -0.94
C GLY A 49 7.47 13.08 -0.85
N GLY A 50 7.99 13.89 -1.80
CA GLY A 50 9.41 14.25 -1.89
C GLY A 50 10.31 13.17 -2.51
N VAL A 51 9.75 12.09 -3.07
CA VAL A 51 10.51 11.02 -3.73
C VAL A 51 10.89 11.48 -5.15
N PRO A 52 12.20 11.64 -5.47
CA PRO A 52 12.62 12.03 -6.80
C PRO A 52 12.35 10.91 -7.82
N ILE A 53 12.06 11.29 -9.05
CA ILE A 53 11.95 10.34 -10.15
C ILE A 53 13.37 10.05 -10.66
N THR A 54 13.81 8.80 -10.49
CA THR A 54 15.16 8.34 -10.87
C THR A 54 15.14 7.40 -12.07
N SER A 55 13.98 7.22 -12.71
CA SER A 55 13.74 6.30 -13.82
C SER A 55 12.64 6.85 -14.74
N ASP A 56 12.68 6.52 -16.03
CA ASP A 56 11.62 6.87 -16.99
C ASP A 56 10.29 6.14 -16.73
N CYS A 57 10.25 5.23 -15.74
CA CYS A 57 9.05 4.52 -15.33
C CYS A 57 8.27 5.31 -14.25
N PHE A 58 7.14 5.88 -14.67
CA PHE A 58 6.14 6.49 -13.79
C PHE A 58 5.17 5.44 -13.22
N TYR A 59 4.56 5.73 -12.08
CA TYR A 59 3.44 4.92 -11.59
C TYR A 59 2.22 5.11 -12.49
N ASN A 60 1.45 4.04 -12.64
CA ASN A 60 0.14 4.06 -13.26
C ASN A 60 -0.75 3.02 -12.57
N SER A 61 -2.04 3.00 -12.89
CA SER A 61 -3.02 2.09 -12.27
C SER A 61 -2.73 0.60 -12.47
N GLY A 62 -1.85 0.24 -13.42
CA GLY A 62 -1.42 -1.12 -13.70
C GLY A 62 -0.01 -1.46 -13.23
N TRP A 63 0.74 -0.52 -12.64
CA TRP A 63 2.11 -0.75 -12.22
C TRP A 63 2.17 -1.38 -10.82
N THR A 64 2.57 -2.65 -10.74
CA THR A 64 2.55 -3.46 -9.50
C THR A 64 3.93 -3.65 -8.88
N GLU A 65 5.02 -3.35 -9.60
CA GLU A 65 6.40 -3.62 -9.14
C GLU A 65 6.78 -2.83 -7.89
N ASP A 66 6.32 -1.58 -7.76
CA ASP A 66 6.62 -0.76 -6.59
C ASP A 66 5.96 -1.35 -5.33
N THR A 67 4.70 -1.77 -5.44
CA THR A 67 3.98 -2.48 -4.37
C THR A 67 4.70 -3.78 -4.02
N ARG A 68 5.08 -4.59 -5.01
CA ARG A 68 5.80 -5.85 -4.80
C ARG A 68 7.12 -5.63 -4.07
N THR A 69 7.87 -4.60 -4.47
CA THR A 69 9.15 -4.24 -3.85
C THR A 69 8.97 -3.86 -2.38
N VAL A 70 8.00 -3.01 -2.06
CA VAL A 70 7.73 -2.57 -0.69
C VAL A 70 7.26 -3.73 0.20
N VAL A 71 6.32 -4.55 -0.30
CA VAL A 71 5.80 -5.71 0.44
C VAL A 71 6.93 -6.70 0.74
N ASN A 72 7.75 -7.05 -0.24
CA ASN A 72 8.86 -7.98 -0.06
C ASN A 72 9.94 -7.44 0.88
N TYR A 73 10.24 -6.14 0.80
CA TYR A 73 11.16 -5.49 1.72
C TYR A 73 10.68 -5.59 3.17
N LEU A 74 9.41 -5.21 3.43
CA LEU A 74 8.84 -5.26 4.78
C LEU A 74 8.73 -6.70 5.31
N HIS A 75 8.38 -7.65 4.46
CA HIS A 75 8.32 -9.05 4.86
C HIS A 75 9.70 -9.58 5.26
N LYS A 76 10.74 -9.20 4.51
CA LYS A 76 12.13 -9.60 4.81
C LYS A 76 12.65 -8.97 6.11
N GLU A 77 12.38 -7.70 6.35
CA GLU A 77 12.82 -7.00 7.56
C GLU A 77 12.00 -7.39 8.80
N ASN A 78 10.74 -7.83 8.61
CA ASN A 78 9.82 -8.20 9.68
C ASN A 78 9.15 -9.57 9.43
N PRO A 79 9.92 -10.68 9.40
CA PRO A 79 9.42 -11.99 8.96
C PRO A 79 8.37 -12.60 9.89
N ARG A 80 8.26 -12.11 11.14
CA ARG A 80 7.29 -12.56 12.13
C ARG A 80 6.04 -11.68 12.23
N ALA A 81 6.04 -10.52 11.58
CA ALA A 81 4.93 -9.59 11.61
C ALA A 81 3.92 -9.92 10.50
N PRO A 82 2.62 -10.06 10.79
CA PRO A 82 1.61 -10.18 9.75
C PRO A 82 1.51 -8.86 8.98
N LEU A 83 1.59 -8.94 7.66
CA LEU A 83 1.44 -7.77 6.78
C LEU A 83 0.00 -7.66 6.29
N PHE A 84 -0.59 -6.49 6.45
CA PHE A 84 -1.87 -6.11 5.86
C PHE A 84 -1.65 -4.98 4.86
N ILE A 85 -2.46 -4.93 3.81
CA ILE A 85 -2.35 -3.89 2.78
C ILE A 85 -3.70 -3.27 2.48
N VAL A 86 -3.75 -1.95 2.38
CA VAL A 86 -4.95 -1.17 2.09
C VAL A 86 -4.67 -0.28 0.91
N GLY A 87 -5.45 -0.43 -0.16
CA GLY A 87 -5.38 0.44 -1.34
C GLY A 87 -6.64 1.28 -1.44
N THR A 88 -6.49 2.58 -1.76
CA THR A 88 -7.63 3.48 -2.01
C THR A 88 -7.61 4.00 -3.45
N SER A 89 -8.76 3.99 -4.13
CA SER A 89 -8.91 4.50 -5.50
C SER A 89 -7.90 3.86 -6.47
N ILE A 90 -6.99 4.62 -7.09
CA ILE A 90 -5.95 4.05 -7.96
C ILE A 90 -5.06 3.03 -7.23
N GLY A 91 -4.79 3.26 -5.95
CA GLY A 91 -4.03 2.32 -5.10
C GLY A 91 -4.78 1.01 -4.87
N ALA A 92 -6.12 1.03 -4.89
CA ALA A 92 -6.93 -0.18 -4.81
C ALA A 92 -6.83 -1.02 -6.09
N ASN A 93 -6.80 -0.38 -7.26
CA ASN A 93 -6.57 -1.10 -8.53
C ASN A 93 -5.19 -1.73 -8.60
N ILE A 94 -4.15 -0.98 -8.21
CA ILE A 94 -2.78 -1.50 -8.14
C ILE A 94 -2.72 -2.71 -7.20
N LEU A 95 -3.35 -2.60 -6.03
CA LEU A 95 -3.44 -3.69 -5.06
C LEU A 95 -4.11 -4.94 -5.63
N VAL A 96 -5.31 -4.80 -6.21
CA VAL A 96 -6.05 -5.95 -6.73
C VAL A 96 -5.30 -6.61 -7.89
N LYS A 97 -4.68 -5.82 -8.77
CA LYS A 97 -3.83 -6.35 -9.84
C LYS A 97 -2.62 -7.10 -9.29
N TYR A 98 -1.92 -6.53 -8.30
CA TYR A 98 -0.78 -7.18 -7.64
C TYR A 98 -1.17 -8.54 -7.05
N LEU A 99 -2.28 -8.60 -6.30
CA LEU A 99 -2.78 -9.85 -5.72
C LEU A 99 -3.16 -10.87 -6.80
N GLY A 100 -3.73 -10.41 -7.92
CA GLY A 100 -4.08 -11.28 -9.04
C GLY A 100 -2.88 -11.83 -9.81
N GLU A 101 -1.80 -11.06 -9.92
CA GLU A 101 -0.56 -11.47 -10.60
C GLU A 101 0.27 -12.47 -9.76
N ASP A 102 0.39 -12.21 -8.45
CA ASP A 102 1.27 -12.98 -7.58
C ASP A 102 0.56 -14.15 -6.86
N GLY A 103 -0.77 -14.04 -6.69
CA GLY A 103 -1.62 -15.08 -6.11
C GLY A 103 -1.16 -15.50 -4.70
N GLU A 104 -1.03 -16.81 -4.51
CA GLU A 104 -0.62 -17.43 -3.23
C GLU A 104 0.82 -17.09 -2.82
N ASN A 105 1.63 -16.52 -3.71
CA ASN A 105 3.00 -16.12 -3.39
C ASN A 105 3.08 -14.77 -2.67
N THR A 106 1.95 -14.06 -2.50
CA THR A 106 1.93 -12.78 -1.80
C THR A 106 2.12 -12.96 -0.29
N PRO A 107 3.12 -12.33 0.36
CA PRO A 107 3.41 -12.52 1.78
C PRO A 107 2.51 -11.63 2.67
N VAL A 108 1.24 -11.47 2.30
CA VAL A 108 0.26 -10.64 3.02
C VAL A 108 -0.77 -11.51 3.72
N ALA A 109 -1.08 -11.20 4.97
CA ALA A 109 -2.10 -11.87 5.77
C ALA A 109 -3.52 -11.41 5.40
N GLY A 110 -3.66 -10.25 4.77
CA GLY A 110 -4.94 -9.74 4.29
C GLY A 110 -4.82 -8.43 3.53
N ALA A 111 -5.86 -8.12 2.74
CA ALA A 111 -5.89 -6.95 1.90
C ALA A 111 -7.28 -6.28 1.90
N VAL A 112 -7.31 -4.95 1.77
CA VAL A 112 -8.54 -4.16 1.67
C VAL A 112 -8.44 -3.21 0.48
N ALA A 113 -9.38 -3.34 -0.46
CA ALA A 113 -9.52 -2.43 -1.60
C ALA A 113 -10.70 -1.47 -1.36
N VAL A 114 -10.42 -0.17 -1.31
CA VAL A 114 -11.42 0.88 -1.03
C VAL A 114 -11.67 1.70 -2.30
N CYS A 115 -12.92 1.73 -2.76
CA CYS A 115 -13.35 2.54 -3.91
C CYS A 115 -12.55 2.27 -5.20
N SER A 116 -12.26 1.00 -5.50
CA SER A 116 -11.49 0.60 -6.69
C SER A 116 -12.23 0.94 -7.98
N PRO A 117 -11.64 1.72 -8.92
CA PRO A 117 -12.20 1.86 -10.26
C PRO A 117 -11.90 0.60 -11.09
N TRP A 118 -12.70 -0.44 -10.88
CA TRP A 118 -12.66 -1.74 -11.57
C TRP A 118 -12.76 -1.71 -13.10
N ASP A 119 -13.28 -0.63 -13.69
CA ASP A 119 -13.34 -0.43 -15.13
C ASP A 119 -12.69 0.91 -15.49
N LEU A 120 -11.46 0.85 -16.01
CA LEU A 120 -10.70 2.02 -16.45
C LEU A 120 -11.00 2.40 -17.90
N LEU A 121 -11.74 1.57 -18.65
CA LEU A 121 -12.11 1.81 -20.05
C LEU A 121 -13.45 2.55 -20.18
N VAL A 122 -14.28 2.54 -19.13
CA VAL A 122 -15.58 3.24 -19.08
C VAL A 122 -15.46 4.70 -18.59
N SER A 123 -14.27 5.28 -18.57
CA SER A 123 -14.15 6.75 -18.48
C SER A 123 -14.61 7.38 -19.80
N LYS A 124 -15.91 7.69 -19.90
CA LYS A 124 -16.46 8.56 -20.95
C LYS A 124 -15.94 9.98 -20.82
#